data_AF-A0A7M3MXC7-F1
#
_entry.id   AF-A0A7M3MXC7-F1
#
_cell.length_a   1.000
_cell.length_b   1.000
_cell.length_c   1.000
_cell.angle_alpha   90.00
_cell.angle_beta   90.00
_cell.angle_gamma   90.00
#
_symmetry.space_group_name_H-M   'P 1'
#
loop_
_entity.id
_entity.type
_entity.pdbx_description
1 polymer ?
#
loop_
_entity_poly.entity_id
_entity_poly.type
_entity_poly.pdbx_seq_one_letter_code
_entity_poly.pdbx_strand_id
1 'polypeptide(L)'
;MTVQEFFELLSHYPAAVLAFFLCIPASTLLANYLSGTRAADSPWKYLYSVLIYLACVPGIFSMTLMAYQFLFETLGVMQLDIILHILPLVSMILTILIIRKKVNLDLIPGFDKITAFLTVIFVVFVLLWVLDRTRLWVITFLPLPVALLIFFAMLVALIWAWRKLGGKGAGRSSRH
;
A
#
# COMPACT_ATOMS: atom_id res chain seq x y z
N MET A 1 10.10 -20.05 13.32
CA MET A 1 9.92 -18.61 13.09
C MET A 1 8.51 -18.38 12.59
N THR A 2 7.55 -18.33 13.51
CA THR A 2 6.21 -17.81 13.22
C THR A 2 6.32 -16.30 12.93
N VAL A 3 5.29 -15.71 12.30
CA VAL A 3 5.23 -14.26 12.08
C VAL A 3 5.32 -13.51 13.42
N GLN A 4 4.75 -14.10 14.47
CA GLN A 4 4.76 -13.57 15.83
C GLN A 4 6.16 -13.60 16.45
N GLU A 5 6.88 -14.72 16.34
CA GLU A 5 8.29 -14.83 16.78
C GLU A 5 9.21 -13.84 16.04
N PHE A 6 8.93 -13.54 14.77
CA PHE A 6 9.69 -12.54 14.01
C PHE A 6 9.45 -11.12 14.55
N PHE A 7 8.21 -10.77 14.87
CA PHE A 7 7.90 -9.48 15.49
C PHE A 7 8.47 -9.35 16.90
N GLU A 8 8.48 -10.43 17.69
CA GLU A 8 9.14 -10.47 19.01
C GLU A 8 10.65 -10.29 18.91
N LEU A 9 11.30 -10.86 17.89
CA LEU A 9 12.72 -10.63 17.65
C LEU A 9 13.01 -9.18 17.27
N LEU A 10 12.14 -8.55 16.47
CA LEU A 10 12.28 -7.15 16.07
C LEU A 10 12.00 -6.19 17.23
N SER A 11 11.04 -6.51 18.10
CA SER A 11 10.74 -5.70 19.30
C SER A 11 11.84 -5.76 20.34
N HIS A 12 12.69 -6.80 20.32
CA HIS A 12 13.90 -6.87 21.15
C HIS A 12 14.97 -5.84 20.73
N TYR A 13 14.97 -5.40 19.46
CA TYR A 13 15.91 -4.41 18.91
C TYR A 13 15.20 -3.21 18.26
N PRO A 14 14.38 -2.45 19.01
CA PRO A 14 13.53 -1.40 18.44
C PRO A 14 14.35 -0.26 17.82
N ALA A 15 15.52 0.04 18.40
CA ALA A 15 16.44 1.04 17.90
C ALA A 15 16.99 0.68 16.50
N ALA A 16 17.28 -0.59 16.23
CA ALA A 16 17.79 -1.03 14.93
C ALA A 16 16.71 -0.93 13.85
N VAL A 17 15.46 -1.29 14.18
CA VAL A 17 14.31 -1.17 13.28
C VAL A 17 14.03 0.30 12.96
N LEU A 18 14.02 1.16 13.98
CA LEU A 18 13.90 2.61 13.81
C LEU A 18 15.00 3.18 12.93
N ALA A 19 16.26 2.83 13.21
CA ALA A 19 17.39 3.29 12.42
C ALA A 19 17.29 2.84 10.96
N PHE A 20 16.90 1.59 10.69
CA PHE A 20 16.71 1.09 9.34
C PHE A 20 15.63 1.87 8.60
N PHE A 21 14.43 2.00 9.18
CA PHE A 21 13.32 2.70 8.53
C PHE A 21 13.48 4.21 8.45
N LEU A 22 14.32 4.83 9.28
CA LEU A 22 14.72 6.23 9.15
C LEU A 22 15.85 6.41 8.12
N CYS A 23 16.73 5.41 7.98
CA CYS A 23 17.81 5.45 7.00
C CYS A 23 17.27 5.48 5.57
N ILE A 24 16.13 4.84 5.29
CA ILE A 24 15.48 4.88 3.97
C ILE A 24 15.11 6.32 3.56
N PRO A 25 14.22 7.06 4.25
CA PRO A 25 13.91 8.44 3.89
C PRO A 25 15.14 9.34 4.00
N ALA A 26 16.05 9.12 4.95
CA ALA A 26 17.31 9.88 5.01
C ALA A 26 18.18 9.68 3.76
N SER A 27 18.32 8.44 3.28
CA SER A 27 19.05 8.13 2.04
C SER A 27 18.35 8.75 0.83
N THR A 28 17.01 8.82 0.84
CA THR A 28 16.27 9.49 -0.23
C THR A 28 16.52 10.99 -0.20
N LEU A 29 16.59 11.63 0.97
CA LEU A 29 16.94 13.05 1.12
C LEU A 29 18.36 13.31 0.65
N LEU A 30 19.32 12.45 1.00
CA LEU A 30 20.71 12.56 0.53
C LEU A 30 20.81 12.40 -0.98
N ALA A 31 20.16 11.38 -1.55
CA ALA A 31 20.05 11.21 -3.00
C ALA A 31 19.38 12.43 -3.65
N ASN A 32 18.36 13.00 -3.00
CA ASN A 32 17.70 14.24 -3.42
C ASN A 32 18.62 15.46 -3.34
N TYR A 33 19.53 15.52 -2.39
CA TYR A 33 20.49 16.63 -2.32
C TYR A 33 21.57 16.48 -3.39
N LEU A 34 22.14 15.28 -3.53
CA LEU A 34 23.24 14.96 -4.44
C LEU A 34 22.83 14.97 -5.93
N SER A 35 21.60 14.57 -6.25
CA SER A 35 21.15 14.46 -7.64
C SER A 35 20.98 15.80 -8.36
N GLY A 36 20.92 16.93 -7.63
CA GLY A 36 20.80 18.27 -8.23
C GLY A 36 19.67 18.34 -9.29
N THR A 37 19.92 18.95 -10.44
CA THR A 37 18.93 19.01 -11.53
C THR A 37 18.82 17.72 -12.35
N ARG A 38 19.68 16.72 -12.12
CA ARG A 38 19.80 15.47 -12.91
C ARG A 38 19.06 14.28 -12.30
N ALA A 39 18.10 14.56 -11.42
CA ALA A 39 17.39 13.52 -10.67
C ALA A 39 16.57 12.56 -11.57
N ALA A 40 16.18 13.02 -12.78
CA ALA A 40 15.46 12.22 -13.76
C ALA A 40 16.38 11.38 -14.68
N ASP A 41 17.68 11.66 -14.68
CA ASP A 41 18.65 11.00 -15.56
C ASP A 41 19.23 9.72 -14.92
N SER A 42 19.79 8.86 -15.79
CA SER A 42 20.63 7.74 -15.33
C SER A 42 21.91 8.31 -14.70
N PRO A 43 22.37 7.83 -13.53
CA PRO A 43 21.92 6.63 -12.80
C PRO A 43 20.91 6.86 -11.66
N TRP A 44 20.59 8.11 -11.33
CA TRP A 44 19.75 8.48 -10.17
C TRP A 44 18.35 7.90 -10.24
N LYS A 45 17.77 7.82 -11.45
CA LYS A 45 16.49 7.17 -11.70
C LYS A 45 16.42 5.71 -11.19
N TYR A 46 17.50 4.94 -11.32
CA TYR A 46 17.56 3.56 -10.82
C TYR A 46 17.74 3.53 -9.30
N LEU A 47 18.53 4.44 -8.74
CA LEU A 47 18.67 4.56 -7.29
C LEU A 47 17.32 4.87 -6.63
N TYR A 48 16.55 5.83 -7.17
CA TYR A 48 15.21 6.14 -6.69
C TYR A 48 14.26 4.95 -6.80
N SER A 49 14.33 4.18 -7.89
CA SER A 49 13.57 2.94 -8.03
C SER A 49 13.87 1.97 -6.89
N VAL A 50 15.15 1.68 -6.62
CA VAL A 50 15.55 0.77 -5.55
C VAL A 50 15.03 1.25 -4.19
N LEU A 51 15.21 2.55 -3.88
CA LEU A 51 14.74 3.13 -2.62
C LEU A 51 13.22 3.05 -2.45
N ILE A 52 12.46 3.30 -3.53
CA ILE A 52 11.00 3.18 -3.51
C ILE A 52 10.58 1.73 -3.26
N TYR A 53 11.15 0.76 -3.97
CA TYR A 53 10.82 -0.65 -3.75
C TYR A 53 11.20 -1.10 -2.33
N LEU A 54 12.36 -0.69 -1.82
CA LEU A 54 12.82 -0.99 -0.48
C LEU A 54 11.87 -0.44 0.60
N ALA A 55 11.28 0.74 0.38
CA ALA A 55 10.31 1.33 1.30
C ALA A 55 8.89 0.75 1.14
N CYS A 56 8.46 0.52 -0.11
CA CYS A 56 7.10 0.11 -0.42
C CYS A 56 6.81 -1.34 -0.03
N VAL A 57 7.75 -2.28 -0.23
CA VAL A 57 7.53 -3.68 0.13
C VAL A 57 7.17 -3.86 1.62
N PRO A 58 7.97 -3.38 2.58
CA PRO A 58 7.61 -3.45 3.99
C PRO A 58 6.41 -2.56 4.35
N GLY A 59 6.25 -1.40 3.71
CA GLY A 59 5.11 -0.51 3.97
C GLY A 59 3.76 -1.13 3.58
N ILE A 60 3.68 -1.76 2.40
CA ILE A 60 2.47 -2.44 1.91
C ILE A 60 2.17 -3.66 2.77
N PHE A 61 3.20 -4.41 3.18
CA PHE A 61 3.04 -5.55 4.08
C PHE A 61 2.43 -5.14 5.42
N SER A 62 2.98 -4.11 6.07
CA SER A 62 2.44 -3.58 7.32
C SER A 62 1.02 -3.03 7.17
N MET A 63 0.73 -2.33 6.06
CA MET A 63 -0.62 -1.85 5.75
C MET A 63 -1.62 -3.00 5.63
N THR A 64 -1.23 -4.07 4.95
CA THR A 64 -2.07 -5.25 4.71
C THR A 64 -2.37 -5.97 6.02
N LEU A 65 -1.36 -6.20 6.87
CA LEU A 65 -1.56 -6.81 8.18
C LEU A 65 -2.48 -5.98 9.08
N MET A 66 -2.25 -4.66 9.11
CA MET A 66 -3.07 -3.74 9.91
C MET A 66 -4.53 -3.75 9.43
N ALA A 67 -4.76 -3.71 8.12
CA ALA A 67 -6.11 -3.77 7.55
C ALA A 67 -6.78 -5.14 7.83
N TYR A 68 -6.05 -6.25 7.70
CA TYR A 68 -6.58 -7.58 8.00
C TYR A 68 -7.02 -7.71 9.46
N GLN A 69 -6.16 -7.32 10.40
CA GLN A 69 -6.47 -7.36 11.84
C GLN A 69 -7.67 -6.46 12.16
N PHE A 70 -7.72 -5.26 11.58
CA PHE A 70 -8.84 -4.33 11.76
C PHE A 70 -10.18 -4.88 11.23
N LEU A 71 -10.15 -5.68 10.15
CA LEU A 71 -11.36 -6.25 9.55
C LEU A 71 -11.87 -7.48 10.32
N PHE A 72 -11.00 -8.36 10.81
CA PHE A 72 -11.41 -9.68 11.31
C PHE A 72 -11.25 -9.87 12.83
N GLU A 73 -10.44 -9.07 13.51
CA GLU A 73 -10.20 -9.20 14.95
C GLU A 73 -10.81 -8.02 15.73
N THR A 74 -11.64 -8.32 16.73
CA THR A 74 -12.32 -7.31 17.58
C THR A 74 -11.57 -6.97 18.87
N LEU A 75 -10.41 -7.60 19.13
CA LEU A 75 -9.68 -7.43 20.38
C LEU A 75 -8.19 -7.14 20.13
N GLY A 76 -7.76 -5.98 20.64
CA GLY A 76 -6.39 -5.78 21.08
C GLY A 76 -5.37 -5.26 20.06
N VAL A 77 -5.70 -4.24 19.27
CA VAL A 77 -4.72 -3.42 18.49
C VAL A 77 -3.53 -2.90 19.33
N MET A 78 -3.62 -3.05 20.65
CA MET A 78 -2.69 -2.57 21.67
C MET A 78 -1.58 -3.57 22.04
N GLN A 79 -1.67 -4.85 21.64
CA GLN A 79 -0.63 -5.85 21.92
C GLN A 79 0.38 -6.03 20.78
N LEU A 80 0.00 -5.64 19.56
CA LEU A 80 0.95 -5.53 18.47
C LEU A 80 1.70 -4.22 18.66
N ASP A 81 3.03 -4.28 18.64
CA ASP A 81 3.88 -3.10 18.67
C ASP A 81 3.44 -2.14 17.57
N ILE A 82 2.71 -1.10 17.97
CA ILE A 82 2.18 -0.03 17.10
C ILE A 82 3.33 0.55 16.28
N ILE A 83 4.53 0.57 16.86
CA ILE A 83 5.77 0.98 16.24
C ILE A 83 6.07 0.12 15.00
N LEU A 84 6.03 -1.20 15.10
CA LEU A 84 6.39 -2.12 14.01
C LEU A 84 5.41 -2.08 12.82
N HIS A 85 4.16 -1.65 13.04
CA HIS A 85 3.15 -1.54 11.99
C HIS A 85 3.08 -0.14 11.37
N ILE A 86 3.11 0.91 12.20
CA ILE A 86 2.99 2.29 11.71
C ILE A 86 4.31 2.78 11.10
N LEU A 87 5.46 2.37 11.64
CA LEU A 87 6.75 2.88 11.21
C LEU A 87 7.07 2.58 9.73
N PRO A 88 6.85 1.35 9.20
CA PRO A 88 7.08 1.08 7.78
C PRO A 88 6.13 1.86 6.87
N LEU A 89 4.87 2.05 7.31
CA LEU A 89 3.88 2.84 6.59
C LEU A 89 4.30 4.31 6.49
N VAL A 90 4.72 4.91 7.61
CA VAL A 90 5.18 6.31 7.66
C VAL A 90 6.45 6.48 6.83
N SER A 91 7.42 5.57 6.96
CA SER A 91 8.67 5.60 6.18
C SER A 91 8.42 5.53 4.67
N MET A 92 7.49 4.67 4.24
CA MET A 92 7.06 4.58 2.84
C MET A 92 6.46 5.90 2.34
N ILE A 93 5.50 6.46 3.08
CA ILE A 93 4.83 7.72 2.70
C ILE A 93 5.85 8.86 2.60
N LEU A 94 6.74 9.00 3.60
CA LEU A 94 7.78 10.01 3.59
C LEU A 94 8.69 9.88 2.37
N THR A 95 9.17 8.66 2.10
CA THR A 95 10.04 8.37 0.95
C THR A 95 9.39 8.78 -0.38
N ILE A 96 8.13 8.41 -0.59
CA ILE A 96 7.40 8.76 -1.81
C ILE A 96 7.21 10.29 -1.91
N LEU A 97 6.82 10.96 -0.82
CA LEU A 97 6.61 12.40 -0.80
C LEU A 97 7.89 13.19 -1.09
N ILE A 98 9.04 12.73 -0.56
CA ILE A 98 10.34 13.35 -0.79
C ILE A 98 10.74 13.24 -2.27
N ILE A 99 10.60 12.05 -2.86
CA ILE A 99 10.98 11.82 -4.26
C ILE A 99 10.04 12.56 -5.21
N ARG A 100 8.72 12.54 -4.93
CA ARG A 100 7.70 13.21 -5.76
C ARG A 100 7.93 14.72 -5.88
N LYS A 101 8.52 15.35 -4.87
CA LYS A 101 8.84 16.78 -4.91
C LYS A 101 9.89 17.14 -5.95
N LYS A 102 10.74 16.18 -6.36
CA LYS A 102 11.87 16.45 -7.25
C LYS A 102 11.77 15.76 -8.61
N VAL A 103 11.16 14.57 -8.67
CA VAL A 103 11.04 13.79 -9.90
C VAL A 103 9.59 13.36 -10.07
N ASN A 104 9.09 13.41 -11.30
CA ASN A 104 7.80 12.81 -11.61
C ASN A 104 7.91 11.29 -11.43
N LEU A 105 7.07 10.72 -10.55
CA LEU A 105 7.11 9.31 -10.18
C LEU A 105 6.83 8.38 -11.38
N ASP A 106 6.10 8.87 -12.39
CA ASP A 106 5.84 8.13 -13.63
C ASP A 106 7.11 7.85 -14.44
N LEU A 107 8.15 8.66 -14.24
CA LEU A 107 9.45 8.46 -14.88
C LEU A 107 10.26 7.36 -14.21
N ILE A 108 9.87 6.89 -13.02
CA ILE A 108 10.60 5.89 -12.24
C ILE A 108 10.20 4.49 -12.72
N PRO A 109 11.18 3.64 -13.09
CA PRO A 109 10.87 2.32 -13.63
C PRO A 109 10.17 1.47 -12.55
N GLY A 110 9.03 0.88 -12.89
CA GLY A 110 8.30 -0.01 -11.99
C GLY A 110 7.35 0.66 -10.99
N PHE A 111 7.32 2.00 -10.89
CA PHE A 111 6.37 2.70 -10.02
C PHE A 111 4.91 2.34 -10.33
N ASP A 112 4.56 2.29 -11.61
CA ASP A 112 3.23 1.90 -12.10
C ASP A 112 2.80 0.49 -11.60
N LYS A 113 3.75 -0.44 -11.49
CA LYS A 113 3.48 -1.79 -10.95
C LYS A 113 3.13 -1.74 -9.47
N ILE A 114 3.81 -0.89 -8.69
CA ILE A 114 3.54 -0.72 -7.25
C ILE A 114 2.16 -0.09 -7.05
N THR A 115 1.83 0.94 -7.83
CA THR A 115 0.52 1.59 -7.78
C THR A 115 -0.60 0.64 -8.19
N ALA A 116 -0.41 -0.15 -9.25
CA ALA A 116 -1.36 -1.18 -9.65
C ALA A 116 -1.56 -2.24 -8.55
N PHE A 117 -0.47 -2.72 -7.94
CA PHE A 117 -0.54 -3.69 -6.85
C PHE A 117 -1.28 -3.14 -5.62
N LEU A 118 -0.95 -1.92 -5.18
CA LEU A 118 -1.66 -1.21 -4.11
C LEU A 118 -3.15 -1.07 -4.41
N THR A 119 -3.51 -0.80 -5.66
CA THR A 119 -4.91 -0.65 -6.07
C THR A 119 -5.66 -1.98 -5.94
N VAL A 120 -5.05 -3.09 -6.38
CA VAL A 120 -5.65 -4.42 -6.22
C VAL A 120 -5.83 -4.77 -4.74
N ILE A 121 -4.81 -4.54 -3.92
CA ILE A 121 -4.89 -4.77 -2.46
C ILE A 121 -6.02 -3.95 -1.85
N PHE A 122 -6.11 -2.66 -2.20
CA PHE A 122 -7.16 -1.78 -1.71
C PHE A 122 -8.56 -2.28 -2.10
N VAL A 123 -8.74 -2.69 -3.36
CA VAL A 123 -9.99 -3.29 -3.84
C VAL A 123 -10.36 -4.54 -3.06
N VAL A 124 -9.40 -5.44 -2.82
CA VAL A 124 -9.61 -6.64 -2.03
C VAL A 124 -10.01 -6.29 -0.60
N PHE A 125 -9.32 -5.34 0.04
CA PHE A 125 -9.68 -4.92 1.40
C PHE A 125 -11.06 -4.27 1.49
N VAL A 126 -11.43 -3.40 0.55
CA VAL A 126 -12.78 -2.82 0.50
C VAL A 126 -13.81 -3.92 0.34
N LEU A 127 -13.55 -4.91 -0.51
CA LEU A 127 -14.43 -6.05 -0.73
C LEU A 127 -14.57 -6.90 0.54
N LEU A 128 -13.46 -7.23 1.21
CA LEU A 128 -13.45 -7.96 2.47
C LEU A 128 -14.16 -7.18 3.59
N TRP A 129 -13.99 -5.85 3.62
CA TRP A 129 -14.62 -4.98 4.60
C TRP A 129 -16.13 -4.94 4.44
N VAL A 130 -16.64 -4.90 3.20
CA VAL A 130 -18.09 -5.00 2.95
C VAL A 130 -18.61 -6.40 3.32
N LEU A 131 -17.87 -7.46 3.00
CA LEU A 131 -18.23 -8.83 3.39
C LEU A 131 -18.32 -8.99 4.92
N ASP A 132 -17.35 -8.45 5.67
CA ASP A 132 -17.37 -8.49 7.14
C ASP A 132 -18.50 -7.61 7.70
N ARG A 133 -18.62 -6.36 7.23
CA ARG A 133 -19.62 -5.40 7.73
C ARG A 133 -21.06 -5.79 7.40
N THR A 134 -21.28 -6.53 6.31
CA THR A 134 -22.60 -7.13 6.00
C THR A 134 -22.97 -8.28 6.93
N ARG A 135 -22.09 -8.63 7.89
CA ARG A 135 -22.36 -9.60 8.96
C ARG A 135 -22.81 -10.95 8.40
N LEU A 136 -22.18 -11.39 7.30
CA LEU A 136 -22.37 -12.74 6.76
C LEU A 136 -21.90 -13.84 7.75
N TRP A 137 -21.30 -13.46 8.89
CA TRP A 137 -20.93 -14.34 9.98
C TRP A 137 -22.05 -14.67 10.98
N VAL A 138 -23.18 -13.94 11.00
CA VAL A 138 -24.26 -14.22 11.98
C VAL A 138 -25.35 -15.15 11.44
N ILE A 139 -25.25 -15.57 10.18
CA ILE A 139 -26.30 -16.40 9.58
C ILE A 139 -25.68 -17.62 8.90
N THR A 140 -25.39 -18.63 9.72
CA THR A 140 -25.26 -20.06 9.36
C THR A 140 -26.53 -20.62 8.63
N PHE A 141 -27.43 -19.76 8.17
CA PHE A 141 -28.72 -20.05 7.53
C PHE A 141 -28.99 -19.26 6.24
N LEU A 142 -28.03 -18.51 5.69
CA LEU A 142 -28.20 -17.89 4.36
C LEU A 142 -27.67 -18.87 3.30
N PRO A 143 -28.48 -19.27 2.30
CA PRO A 143 -28.01 -20.19 1.28
C PRO A 143 -26.90 -19.53 0.45
N LEU A 144 -25.80 -20.27 0.24
CA LEU A 144 -24.61 -19.92 -0.56
C LEU A 144 -24.87 -19.10 -1.84
N PRO A 145 -25.97 -19.32 -2.61
CA PRO A 145 -26.26 -18.54 -3.81
C PRO A 145 -26.46 -17.04 -3.57
N VAL A 146 -27.05 -16.65 -2.43
CA VAL A 146 -27.35 -15.23 -2.14
C VAL A 146 -26.07 -14.45 -1.82
N ALA A 147 -25.15 -15.06 -1.07
CA ALA A 147 -23.84 -14.48 -0.80
C ALA A 147 -23.01 -14.31 -2.09
N LEU A 148 -23.03 -15.32 -2.96
CA LEU A 148 -22.41 -15.26 -4.29
C LEU A 148 -23.03 -14.16 -5.17
N LEU A 149 -24.34 -13.99 -5.13
CA LEU A 149 -25.04 -12.96 -5.91
C LEU A 149 -24.66 -11.54 -5.45
N ILE A 150 -24.59 -11.30 -4.14
CA ILE A 150 -24.13 -10.02 -3.59
C ILE A 150 -22.65 -9.76 -3.96
N PHE A 151 -21.79 -10.79 -3.87
CA PHE A 151 -20.39 -10.71 -4.27
C PHE A 151 -20.26 -10.30 -5.75
N PHE A 152 -20.96 -11.00 -6.65
CA PHE A 152 -20.97 -10.68 -8.09
C PHE A 152 -21.56 -9.30 -8.37
N ALA A 153 -22.66 -8.91 -7.71
CA ALA A 153 -23.27 -7.60 -7.88
C ALA A 153 -22.32 -6.46 -7.47
N MET A 154 -21.57 -6.64 -6.38
CA MET A 154 -20.59 -5.65 -5.93
C MET A 154 -19.37 -5.57 -6.86
N LEU A 155 -18.88 -6.71 -7.35
CA LEU A 155 -17.79 -6.77 -8.33
C LEU A 155 -18.17 -6.04 -9.62
N VAL A 156 -19.40 -6.25 -10.10
CA VAL A 156 -19.97 -5.54 -11.24
C VAL A 156 -20.09 -4.04 -10.96
N ALA A 157 -20.59 -3.63 -9.79
CA ALA A 157 -20.70 -2.22 -9.42
C ALA A 157 -19.33 -1.52 -9.37
N LEU A 158 -18.30 -2.21 -8.88
CA LEU A 158 -16.93 -1.70 -8.84
C LEU A 158 -16.34 -1.55 -10.26
N ILE A 159 -16.49 -2.57 -11.11
CA ILE A 159 -16.08 -2.51 -12.52
C ILE A 159 -16.82 -1.38 -13.24
N TRP A 160 -18.10 -1.18 -12.95
CA TRP A 160 -18.90 -0.11 -13.54
C TRP A 160 -18.46 1.27 -13.07
N ALA A 161 -18.15 1.42 -11.78
CA ALA A 161 -17.58 2.64 -11.21
C ALA A 161 -16.23 2.99 -11.84
N TRP A 162 -15.37 1.98 -12.05
CA TRP A 162 -14.08 2.15 -12.70
C TRP A 162 -14.21 2.52 -14.18
N ARG A 163 -15.16 1.93 -14.92
CA ARG A 163 -15.46 2.34 -16.30
C ARG A 163 -16.02 3.76 -16.36
N LYS A 164 -16.80 4.18 -15.37
CA LYS A 164 -17.36 5.54 -15.28
C LYS A 164 -16.31 6.58 -14.90
N LEU A 165 -15.30 6.22 -14.11
CA LEU A 165 -14.18 7.08 -13.72
C LEU A 165 -13.09 7.13 -14.81
N GLY A 166 -12.75 5.99 -15.44
CA GLY A 166 -11.83 5.90 -16.58
C GLY A 166 -12.41 6.52 -17.87
N GLY A 167 -13.73 6.60 -18.01
CA GLY A 167 -14.42 7.22 -19.14
C GLY A 167 -14.37 8.75 -19.17
N LYS A 168 -13.87 9.42 -18.13
CA LYS A 168 -13.70 10.89 -18.12
C LYS A 168 -12.32 11.38 -18.57
N GLY A 169 -11.38 10.47 -18.89
CA GLY A 169 -10.02 10.82 -19.32
C GLY A 169 -9.67 10.55 -20.78
N ALA A 170 -10.49 9.81 -21.53
CA ALA A 170 -10.14 9.31 -22.88
C ALA A 170 -11.05 9.89 -23.99
N GLY A 171 -11.28 11.21 -23.98
CA GLY A 171 -12.20 11.84 -24.93
C GLY A 171 -11.94 13.31 -25.18
N ARG A 172 -10.68 13.70 -25.43
CA ARG A 172 -10.40 15.02 -26.02
C ARG A 172 -9.05 15.08 -26.77
N SER A 173 -8.95 14.25 -27.80
CA SER A 173 -8.10 14.53 -28.96
C SER A 173 -8.88 14.17 -30.22
N SER A 174 -9.50 15.18 -30.83
CA SER A 174 -9.81 15.33 -32.26
C SER A 174 -10.96 16.33 -32.43
N ARG A 175 -10.74 17.32 -33.31
CA ARG A 175 -11.63 18.43 -33.76
C ARG A 175 -11.66 19.62 -32.80
N HIS A 176 -11.21 20.83 -33.13
CA HIS A 176 -10.82 21.48 -34.40
C HIS A 176 -9.57 22.33 -34.14
#